data_AF-A0A835MMR5-F1
#
_entry.id   AF-A0A835MMR5-F1
#
_cell.length_a   1.000
_cell.length_b   1.000
_cell.length_c   1.000
_cell.angle_alpha   90.00
_cell.angle_beta   90.00
_cell.angle_gamma   90.00
#
_symmetry.space_group_name_H-M   'P 1'
#
loop_
_entity.id
_entity.type
_entity.pdbx_description
1 polymer ?
#
loop_
_entity_poly.entity_id
_entity_poly.type
_entity_poly.pdbx_seq_one_letter_code
_entity_poly.pdbx_strand_id
1 'polypeptide(L)'
;MIIMSFSRLVFASLIAFGLAAYAFGAAVLPADEVKALRDIAKTLGKTDWNFSADSCCGQWGWANPNAEEWSENAVSCNCTFSNGTICHVTSM
;
A
#
# COMPACT_ATOMS: atom_id res chain seq x y z
N MET A 1 -0.44 -8.96 -47.67
CA MET A 1 0.69 -8.32 -46.95
C MET A 1 0.21 -7.29 -45.92
N ILE A 2 -0.67 -6.34 -46.30
CA ILE A 2 -1.15 -5.25 -45.41
C ILE A 2 -1.96 -5.77 -44.20
N ILE A 3 -2.82 -6.78 -44.38
CA ILE A 3 -3.66 -7.37 -43.32
C ILE A 3 -2.82 -8.09 -42.24
N MET A 4 -1.76 -8.79 -42.65
CA MET A 4 -0.84 -9.47 -41.71
C MET A 4 -0.03 -8.46 -40.89
N SER A 5 0.38 -7.34 -41.49
CA SER A 5 1.04 -6.24 -40.78
C SER A 5 0.11 -5.57 -39.77
N PHE A 6 -1.18 -5.40 -40.12
CA PHE A 6 -2.16 -4.79 -39.23
C PHE A 6 -2.44 -5.66 -37.99
N SER A 7 -2.63 -6.97 -38.16
CA SER A 7 -2.77 -7.89 -37.02
C SER A 7 -1.53 -7.89 -36.11
N ARG A 8 -0.32 -7.82 -36.68
CA ARG A 8 0.93 -7.77 -35.88
C ARG A 8 1.01 -6.52 -35.01
N LEU A 9 0.61 -5.36 -35.55
CA LEU A 9 0.57 -4.10 -34.81
C LEU A 9 -0.46 -4.12 -33.68
N VAL A 10 -1.65 -4.67 -33.92
CA VAL A 10 -2.69 -4.80 -32.89
C VAL A 10 -2.24 -5.73 -31.76
N PHE A 11 -1.65 -6.89 -32.07
CA PHE A 11 -1.10 -7.79 -31.06
C PHE A 11 0.03 -7.14 -30.26
N ALA A 12 0.93 -6.40 -30.91
CA ALA A 12 2.01 -5.68 -30.23
C ALA A 12 1.47 -4.61 -29.27
N SER A 13 0.45 -3.85 -29.69
CA SER A 13 -0.21 -2.85 -28.83
C SER A 13 -0.92 -3.49 -27.63
N LEU A 14 -1.61 -4.62 -27.80
CA LEU A 14 -2.29 -5.31 -26.69
C LEU A 14 -1.29 -5.86 -25.65
N ILE A 15 -0.15 -6.40 -26.09
CA ILE A 15 0.91 -6.88 -25.19
C ILE A 15 1.53 -5.70 -24.42
N ALA A 16 1.81 -4.57 -25.09
CA ALA A 16 2.35 -3.37 -24.44
C ALA A 16 1.38 -2.80 -23.38
N PHE A 17 0.08 -2.78 -23.66
CA PHE A 17 -0.93 -2.31 -22.71
C PHE A 17 -1.11 -3.26 -21.51
N GLY A 18 -1.03 -4.57 -21.75
CA GLY A 18 -1.10 -5.58 -20.69
C GLY A 18 0.08 -5.54 -19.71
N LEU A 19 1.29 -5.27 -20.20
CA LEU A 19 2.48 -5.11 -19.34
C LEU A 19 2.41 -3.85 -18.47
N ALA A 20 1.83 -2.75 -18.98
CA ALA A 20 1.67 -1.51 -18.20
C ALA A 20 0.69 -1.64 -17.03
N ALA A 21 -0.27 -2.58 -17.11
CA ALA A 21 -1.25 -2.81 -16.05
C ALA A 21 -0.69 -3.60 -14.84
N TYR A 22 0.48 -4.24 -14.98
CA TYR A 22 1.03 -5.15 -13.96
C TYR A 22 1.92 -4.48 -12.90
N ALA A 23 2.09 -3.15 -12.95
CA ALA A 23 3.10 -2.45 -12.14
C ALA A 23 2.56 -1.80 -10.85
N PHE A 24 1.34 -2.11 -10.41
CA PHE A 24 0.77 -1.58 -9.17
C PHE A 24 0.40 -2.72 -8.21
N GLY A 25 1.41 -3.42 -7.69
CA GLY A 25 1.25 -4.11 -6.43
C GLY A 25 1.24 -3.05 -5.33
N ALA A 26 0.09 -2.76 -4.73
CA ALA A 26 0.07 -1.99 -3.49
C ALA A 26 0.92 -2.75 -2.48
N ALA A 27 1.93 -2.11 -1.90
CA ALA A 27 2.77 -2.72 -0.90
C ALA A 27 1.90 -2.96 0.35
N VAL A 28 1.84 -4.20 0.86
CA VAL A 28 0.91 -4.56 1.95
C VAL A 28 1.67 -4.96 3.20
N LEU A 29 1.12 -4.58 4.35
CA LEU A 29 1.55 -5.09 5.64
C LEU A 29 1.21 -6.56 5.83
N PRO A 30 2.12 -7.35 6.43
CA PRO A 30 1.83 -8.70 6.90
C PRO A 30 0.61 -8.76 7.82
N ALA A 31 -0.15 -9.86 7.74
CA ALA A 31 -1.40 -10.01 8.48
C ALA A 31 -1.21 -10.00 10.02
N ASP A 32 -0.06 -10.46 10.48
CA ASP A 32 0.38 -10.41 11.87
C ASP A 32 0.66 -8.98 12.34
N GLU A 33 1.29 -8.13 11.53
CA GLU A 33 1.48 -6.71 11.85
C GLU A 33 0.15 -5.96 11.90
N VAL A 34 -0.76 -6.22 10.95
CA VAL A 34 -2.11 -5.63 10.99
C VAL A 34 -2.88 -6.07 12.24
N LYS A 35 -2.68 -7.32 12.69
CA LYS A 35 -3.27 -7.80 13.94
C LYS A 35 -2.66 -7.09 15.16
N ALA A 36 -1.34 -6.95 15.21
CA ALA A 36 -0.66 -6.25 16.29
C ALA A 36 -1.12 -4.79 16.39
N LEU A 37 -1.26 -4.09 15.25
CA LEU A 37 -1.79 -2.72 15.22
C LEU A 37 -3.23 -2.64 15.74
N ARG A 38 -4.08 -3.62 15.45
CA ARG A 38 -5.44 -3.70 16.03
C ARG A 38 -5.42 -3.83 17.55
N ASP A 39 -4.52 -4.65 18.08
CA ASP A 39 -4.41 -4.86 19.52
C ASP A 39 -3.84 -3.62 20.23
N ILE A 40 -2.88 -2.92 19.60
CA ILE A 40 -2.36 -1.63 20.06
C ILE A 40 -3.48 -0.58 20.06
N ALA A 41 -4.24 -0.44 18.97
CA ALA A 41 -5.33 0.52 18.89
C ALA A 41 -6.38 0.31 19.99
N LYS A 42 -6.75 -0.95 20.26
CA LYS A 42 -7.64 -1.29 21.37
C LYS A 42 -7.06 -0.90 22.72
N THR A 43 -5.77 -1.17 22.92
CA THR A 43 -5.07 -0.86 24.17
C THR A 43 -4.99 0.64 24.41
N LEU A 44 -4.79 1.43 23.35
CA LEU A 44 -4.70 2.88 23.39
C LEU A 44 -6.07 3.60 23.29
N GLY A 45 -7.16 2.86 23.04
CA GLY A 45 -8.47 3.45 22.78
C GLY A 45 -8.55 4.27 21.47
N LYS A 46 -7.64 4.04 20.52
CA LYS A 46 -7.64 4.68 19.19
C LYS A 46 -8.83 4.17 18.38
N THR A 47 -9.70 5.08 17.96
CA THR A 47 -10.94 4.77 17.19
C THR A 47 -10.91 5.32 15.76
N ASP A 48 -9.91 6.15 15.48
CA ASP A 48 -9.69 6.90 14.25
C ASP A 48 -8.78 6.18 13.24
N TRP A 49 -8.23 5.01 13.61
CA TRP A 49 -7.42 4.18 12.71
C TRP A 49 -8.29 3.39 11.72
N ASN A 50 -8.10 3.66 10.44
CA ASN A 50 -8.79 2.91 9.38
C ASN A 50 -7.95 1.70 8.91
N PHE A 51 -8.25 0.52 9.45
CA PHE A 51 -7.60 -0.75 9.06
C PHE A 51 -8.00 -1.27 7.67
N SER A 52 -8.94 -0.61 6.99
CA SER A 52 -9.27 -0.92 5.58
C SER A 52 -8.45 -0.08 4.60
N ALA A 53 -7.73 0.93 5.09
CA ALA A 53 -6.80 1.74 4.31
C ALA A 53 -5.36 1.22 4.47
N ASP A 54 -4.50 1.57 3.53
CA ASP A 54 -3.07 1.30 3.63
C ASP A 54 -2.45 2.19 4.69
N SER A 55 -1.98 1.57 5.78
CA SER A 55 -1.37 2.25 6.91
C SER A 55 0.06 2.71 6.65
N CYS A 56 0.76 2.17 5.65
CA CYS A 56 2.14 2.54 5.33
C CYS A 56 2.26 3.69 4.32
N CYS A 57 1.15 4.09 3.69
CA CYS A 57 1.10 5.23 2.78
C CYS A 57 0.56 6.52 3.43
N GLY A 58 0.44 6.55 4.77
CA GLY A 58 0.01 7.75 5.50
C GLY A 58 -1.42 8.20 5.21
N GLN A 59 -2.25 7.35 4.62
CA GLN A 59 -3.65 7.66 4.35
C GLN A 59 -4.49 7.49 5.62
N TRP A 60 -5.35 8.48 5.91
CA TRP A 60 -6.57 8.33 6.73
C TRP A 60 -6.37 7.70 8.11
N GLY A 61 -5.78 8.47 9.03
CA GLY A 61 -5.73 8.13 10.47
C GLY A 61 -4.43 7.50 10.94
N TRP A 62 -3.52 7.12 10.03
CA TRP A 62 -2.23 6.50 10.41
C TRP A 62 -1.10 7.51 10.65
N ALA A 63 -1.24 8.72 10.10
CA ALA A 63 -0.38 9.85 10.35
C ALA A 63 -1.23 11.10 10.63
N ASN A 64 -1.01 11.78 11.75
CA ASN A 64 -1.60 13.09 12.04
C ASN A 64 -0.52 14.08 12.52
N PRO A 65 0.12 14.81 11.61
CA PRO A 65 1.25 15.68 11.94
C PRO A 65 0.87 16.91 12.78
N ASN A 66 -0.43 17.22 12.93
CA ASN A 66 -0.92 18.36 13.72
C ASN A 66 -1.78 17.91 14.91
N ALA A 67 -1.59 16.68 15.39
CA ALA A 67 -2.31 16.19 16.56
C ALA A 67 -1.90 16.97 17.82
N GLU A 68 -2.84 17.08 18.78
CA GLU A 68 -2.49 17.48 20.14
C GLU A 68 -1.50 16.45 20.73
N GLU A 69 -0.61 16.94 21.59
CA GLU A 69 0.37 16.10 22.29
C GLU A 69 -0.37 14.90 22.93
N TRP A 70 0.20 13.69 22.81
CA TRP A 70 -0.43 12.43 23.26
C TRP A 70 -1.56 11.86 22.39
N SER A 71 -2.00 12.56 21.34
CA SER A 71 -3.01 12.08 20.38
C SER A 71 -2.45 11.80 18.99
N GLU A 72 -1.11 11.79 18.87
CA GLU A 72 -0.43 11.63 17.59
C GLU A 72 -0.63 10.22 17.02
N ASN A 73 -0.73 10.17 15.70
CA ASN A 73 -0.60 8.95 14.92
C ASN A 73 0.64 9.15 14.05
N ALA A 74 1.62 8.25 14.13
CA ALA A 74 2.85 8.34 13.35
C ALA A 74 3.38 6.95 12.99
N VAL A 75 2.52 6.09 12.43
CA VAL A 75 2.97 4.79 11.93
C VAL A 75 3.87 5.02 10.71
N SER A 76 5.12 4.55 10.82
CA SER A 76 6.12 4.60 9.78
C SER A 76 6.49 3.20 9.36
N CYS A 77 6.72 3.01 8.07
CA CYS A 77 7.00 1.71 7.49
C CYS A 77 8.23 1.72 6.60
N ASN A 78 8.86 0.56 6.51
CA ASN A 78 9.86 0.25 5.51
C ASN A 78 9.27 -0.75 4.49
N CYS A 79 9.12 -0.28 3.25
CA CYS A 79 8.62 -1.05 2.12
C CYS A 79 9.74 -1.45 1.15
N THR A 80 10.94 -1.78 1.65
CA THR A 80 12.04 -2.28 0.78
C THR A 80 12.02 -3.80 0.62
N PHE A 81 11.18 -4.51 1.39
CA PHE A 81 11.11 -5.96 1.36
C PHE A 81 10.40 -6.49 0.10
N SER A 82 10.86 -7.63 -0.42
CA SER A 82 10.31 -8.29 -1.62
C SER A 82 10.07 -7.33 -2.80
N ASN A 83 11.08 -6.52 -3.16
CA ASN A 83 10.97 -5.51 -4.23
C ASN A 83 9.84 -4.49 -4.02
N GLY A 84 9.53 -4.15 -2.77
CA GLY A 84 8.50 -3.17 -2.43
C GLY A 84 7.07 -3.70 -2.50
N THR A 85 6.88 -5.02 -2.46
CA THR A 85 5.55 -5.63 -2.38
C THR A 85 5.07 -5.86 -0.94
N ILE A 86 5.99 -5.86 0.02
CA ILE A 86 5.70 -6.07 1.44
C ILE A 86 6.33 -4.92 2.24
N CYS A 87 5.53 -4.35 3.14
CA CYS A 87 5.96 -3.31 4.07
C CYS A 87 6.02 -3.85 5.50
N HIS A 88 6.96 -3.35 6.29
CA HIS A 88 7.05 -3.63 7.71
C HIS A 88 6.98 -2.35 8.51
N VAL A 89 6.21 -2.33 9.60
CA VAL A 89 6.20 -1.20 10.54
C VAL A 89 7.57 -1.08 11.22
N THR A 90 8.14 0.13 11.21
CA THR A 90 9.44 0.42 11.84
C THR A 90 9.35 1.37 13.03
N SER A 91 8.32 2.22 13.08
CA SER A 91 8.05 3.09 14.23
C SER A 91 6.58 3.49 14.29
N MET A 92 6.14 3.96 15.44
CA MET A 92 4.78 4.43 15.72
C MET A 92 4.80 5.57 16.72
#